data_AF-S5ZCA7-F1
#
_entry.id   AF-S5ZCA7-F1
#
_cell.length_a   1.000
_cell.length_b   1.000
_cell.length_c   1.000
_cell.angle_alpha   90.00
_cell.angle_beta   90.00
_cell.angle_gamma   90.00
#
_symmetry.space_group_name_H-M   'P 1'
#
loop_
_entity.id
_entity.type
_entity.pdbx_description
1 polymer ?
#
loop_
_entity_poly.entity_id
_entity_poly.type
_entity_poly.pdbx_seq_one_letter_code
_entity_poly.pdbx_strand_id
1 'polypeptide(L)'
;MEVNDKILIDAQSNPLGLAGVAFPHDNHVLIVYVDRNGEERGTRVFSLLQPVAKGFYQVKVPDEWLRGLRNIAGFTVESKRINYRISGYLRQPSSSIKVYKGETTLEVDFARDISYQQARSWLELLAEALDTSFSFNQADYVNAIRLLDVLIEEKPFEYIKQVFWLITNASNITVKVHEREAMLARKYRPMILFDKHNGGFINRVMEVSNTKVSQLLGLENPQIIYSYIEALLSLQRRKIIDLVVE
;
A
#
# COMPACT_ATOMS: atom_id res chain seq x y z
N MET A 1 15.41 21.62 10.75
CA MET A 1 15.42 20.19 10.35
C MET A 1 16.54 20.02 9.36
N GLU A 2 17.46 19.09 9.57
CA GLU A 2 18.55 18.83 8.63
C GLU A 2 18.13 17.67 7.73
N VAL A 3 17.93 17.93 6.44
CA VAL A 3 17.60 16.90 5.46
C VAL A 3 18.87 16.11 5.19
N ASN A 4 18.91 14.85 5.62
CA ASN A 4 20.05 13.97 5.37
C ASN A 4 19.92 13.26 4.02
N ASP A 5 21.05 12.73 3.51
CA ASP A 5 21.10 12.03 2.21
C ASP A 5 20.13 10.84 2.15
N LYS A 6 19.87 10.20 3.29
CA LYS A 6 18.93 9.07 3.38
C LYS A 6 17.49 9.51 3.05
N ILE A 7 17.04 10.65 3.57
CA ILE A 7 15.71 11.19 3.28
C ILE A 7 15.57 11.53 1.80
N LEU A 8 16.62 12.06 1.17
CA LEU A 8 16.62 12.35 -0.28
C LEU A 8 16.56 11.07 -1.11
N ILE A 9 17.32 10.03 -0.74
CA ILE A 9 17.26 8.71 -1.39
C ILE A 9 15.87 8.08 -1.23
N ASP A 10 15.29 8.17 -0.04
CA ASP A 10 13.94 7.68 0.24
C ASP A 10 12.91 8.45 -0.62
N ALA A 11 13.06 9.77 -0.77
CA ALA A 11 12.17 10.58 -1.61
C ALA A 11 12.33 10.24 -3.10
N GLN A 12 13.55 10.02 -3.57
CA GLN A 12 13.83 9.63 -4.96
C GLN A 12 13.32 8.23 -5.31
N SER A 13 13.33 7.31 -4.34
CA SER A 13 12.83 5.95 -4.51
C SER A 13 11.32 5.84 -4.30
N ASN A 14 10.68 6.84 -3.68
CA ASN A 14 9.24 6.90 -3.50
C ASN A 14 8.50 7.20 -4.82
N PRO A 15 7.39 6.49 -5.13
CA PRO A 15 6.61 6.72 -6.35
C PRO A 15 6.08 8.16 -6.54
N LEU A 16 5.84 8.89 -5.45
CA LEU A 16 5.39 10.28 -5.47
C LEU A 16 6.54 11.28 -5.46
N GLY A 17 7.80 10.83 -5.34
CA GLY A 17 8.95 11.72 -5.19
C GLY A 17 9.03 12.37 -3.81
N LEU A 18 8.42 11.76 -2.79
CA LEU A 18 8.27 12.30 -1.44
C LEU A 18 8.81 11.34 -0.37
N ALA A 19 9.51 11.85 0.63
CA ALA A 19 9.83 11.15 1.87
C ALA A 19 9.11 11.80 3.04
N GLY A 20 8.59 10.98 3.97
CA GLY A 20 8.00 11.45 5.22
C GLY A 20 8.99 11.29 6.37
N VAL A 21 9.27 12.37 7.09
CA VAL A 21 10.05 12.33 8.35
C VAL A 21 9.08 12.32 9.52
N ALA A 22 9.10 11.25 10.31
CA ALA A 22 8.18 11.03 11.42
C ALA A 22 8.76 11.53 12.76
N PHE A 23 7.97 12.33 13.48
CA PHE A 23 8.24 12.83 14.82
C PHE A 23 7.16 12.27 15.77
N PRO A 24 7.45 11.17 16.48
CA PRO A 24 6.47 10.54 17.35
C PRO A 24 6.30 11.32 18.65
N HIS A 25 5.04 11.47 19.07
CA HIS A 25 4.60 11.96 20.37
C HIS A 25 3.74 10.89 21.05
N ASP A 26 3.31 11.12 22.29
CA ASP A 26 2.61 10.10 23.09
C ASP A 26 1.30 9.60 22.48
N ASN A 27 0.56 10.46 21.77
CA ASN A 27 -0.75 10.17 21.21
C ASN A 27 -0.89 10.48 19.71
N HIS A 28 0.18 10.96 19.06
CA HIS A 28 0.18 11.27 17.63
C HIS A 28 1.60 11.24 17.06
N VAL A 29 1.70 11.24 15.74
CA VAL A 29 2.96 11.35 14.99
C VAL A 29 2.81 12.52 14.02
N LEU A 30 3.73 13.48 14.09
CA LEU A 30 3.85 14.53 13.09
C LEU A 30 4.74 14.03 11.95
N ILE A 31 4.30 14.15 10.70
CA ILE A 31 5.06 13.83 9.50
C ILE A 31 5.31 15.10 8.72
N VAL A 32 6.58 15.35 8.41
CA VAL A 32 7.00 16.37 7.45
C VAL A 32 7.31 15.69 6.12
N TYR A 33 6.63 16.06 5.05
CA TYR A 33 6.90 15.56 3.71
C TYR A 33 7.95 16.43 3.02
N VAL A 34 9.03 15.79 2.57
CA VAL A 34 10.13 16.41 1.85
C VAL A 34 10.19 15.82 0.45
N ASP A 35 10.42 16.64 -0.56
CA ASP A 35 10.59 16.14 -1.93
C ASP A 35 12.02 15.72 -2.25
N ARG A 36 12.20 15.16 -3.46
CA ARG A 36 13.50 14.76 -4.02
C ARG A 36 14.56 15.87 -4.11
N ASN A 37 14.17 17.14 -4.00
CA ASN A 37 15.06 18.30 -4.03
C ASN A 37 15.39 18.80 -2.60
N GLY A 38 14.81 18.20 -1.57
CA GLY A 38 14.97 18.62 -0.19
C GLY A 38 14.01 19.73 0.24
N GLU A 39 13.02 20.08 -0.58
CA GLU A 39 12.03 21.10 -0.24
C GLU A 39 10.90 20.50 0.61
N GLU A 40 10.47 21.22 1.65
CA GLU A 40 9.26 20.88 2.39
C GLU A 40 8.03 21.05 1.48
N ARG A 41 7.23 19.98 1.36
CA ARG A 41 5.97 19.98 0.60
C ARG A 41 4.74 20.06 1.50
N GLY A 42 4.89 19.80 2.79
CA GLY A 42 3.85 20.01 3.79
C GLY A 42 4.01 19.13 5.03
N THR A 43 3.12 19.33 5.99
CA THR A 43 3.11 18.62 7.28
C THR A 43 1.75 18.01 7.58
N ARG A 44 1.75 16.88 8.29
CA ARG A 44 0.54 16.19 8.75
C ARG A 44 0.68 15.53 10.09
N VAL A 45 -0.44 15.44 10.81
CA VAL A 45 -0.50 14.80 12.12
C VAL A 45 -1.39 13.56 12.02
N PHE A 46 -0.85 12.41 12.41
CA PHE A 46 -1.55 11.14 12.50
C PHE A 46 -1.73 10.77 13.96
N SER A 47 -2.97 10.61 14.43
CA SER A 47 -3.23 10.13 15.78
C SER A 47 -2.80 8.67 15.92
N LEU A 48 -2.19 8.34 17.06
CA LEU A 48 -1.93 6.95 17.44
C LEU A 48 -3.22 6.34 17.99
N LEU A 49 -3.46 5.05 17.71
CA LEU A 49 -4.63 4.33 18.26
C LEU A 49 -4.52 4.11 19.78
N GLN A 50 -3.31 3.98 20.30
CA GLN A 50 -3.07 3.98 21.74
C GLN A 50 -1.65 4.48 22.09
N PRO A 51 -1.45 4.96 23.33
CA PRO A 51 -0.13 5.40 23.78
C PRO A 51 0.93 4.32 23.65
N VAL A 52 2.13 4.70 23.22
CA VAL A 52 3.28 3.79 23.01
C VAL A 52 3.59 2.99 24.28
N ALA A 53 3.44 3.59 25.46
CA ALA A 53 3.66 2.94 26.75
C ALA A 53 2.73 1.72 27.01
N LYS A 54 1.60 1.61 26.31
CA LYS A 54 0.66 0.49 26.43
C LYS A 54 0.97 -0.66 25.46
N GLY A 55 2.09 -0.60 24.72
CA GLY A 55 2.43 -1.55 23.66
C GLY A 55 1.59 -1.35 22.41
N PHE A 56 1.59 -2.32 21.49
CA PHE A 56 0.84 -2.23 20.22
C PHE A 56 -0.67 -2.32 20.41
N TYR A 57 -1.42 -1.49 19.69
CA TYR A 57 -2.85 -1.70 19.51
C TYR A 57 -3.05 -2.92 18.61
N GLN A 58 -3.68 -3.97 19.14
CA GLN A 58 -3.79 -5.26 18.47
C GLN A 58 -5.14 -5.41 17.78
N VAL A 59 -5.10 -5.83 16.52
CA VAL A 59 -6.27 -6.12 15.72
C VAL A 59 -6.16 -7.51 15.13
N LYS A 60 -7.20 -8.31 15.32
CA LYS A 60 -7.31 -9.63 14.72
C LYS A 60 -8.28 -9.56 13.55
N VAL A 61 -7.79 -9.88 12.36
CA VAL A 61 -8.58 -9.95 11.13
C VAL A 61 -9.52 -11.16 11.22
N PRO A 62 -10.82 -11.01 10.87
CA PRO A 62 -11.74 -12.13 10.78
C PRO A 62 -11.32 -13.13 9.70
N ASP A 63 -11.40 -14.43 10.00
CA ASP A 63 -11.00 -15.51 9.09
C ASP A 63 -11.70 -15.45 7.72
N GLU A 64 -12.94 -14.94 7.68
CA GLU A 64 -13.71 -14.73 6.46
C GLU A 64 -13.01 -13.84 5.43
N TRP A 65 -12.22 -12.85 5.87
CA TRP A 65 -11.49 -11.93 4.98
C TRP A 65 -10.23 -12.58 4.38
N LEU A 66 -9.80 -13.69 4.96
CA LEU A 66 -8.66 -14.48 4.48
C LEU A 66 -9.12 -15.70 3.67
N ARG A 67 -10.43 -15.95 3.54
CA ARG A 67 -10.91 -17.07 2.74
C ARG A 67 -10.44 -16.95 1.29
N GLY A 68 -9.98 -18.07 0.74
CA GLY A 68 -9.53 -18.18 -0.64
C GLY A 68 -8.04 -17.95 -0.86
N LEU A 69 -7.26 -17.64 0.18
CA LEU A 69 -5.80 -17.68 0.12
C LEU A 69 -5.31 -19.10 -0.19
N ARG A 70 -4.39 -19.22 -1.15
CA ARG A 70 -3.88 -20.51 -1.65
C ARG A 70 -2.51 -20.86 -1.06
N ASN A 71 -1.69 -19.85 -0.85
CA ASN A 71 -0.28 -19.95 -0.54
C ASN A 71 0.03 -19.50 0.90
N ILE A 72 -0.72 -18.53 1.41
CA ILE A 72 -0.56 -17.94 2.73
C ILE A 72 -1.58 -18.53 3.70
N ALA A 73 -1.12 -19.03 4.84
CA ALA A 73 -1.94 -19.57 5.93
C ALA A 73 -2.28 -18.50 6.99
N GLY A 74 -1.46 -17.46 7.10
CA GLY A 74 -1.66 -16.39 8.05
C GLY A 74 -0.55 -15.34 7.98
N PHE A 75 -0.73 -14.26 8.71
CA PHE A 75 0.25 -13.18 8.78
C PHE A 75 0.14 -12.39 10.09
N THR A 76 1.23 -11.72 10.42
CA THR A 76 1.29 -10.64 11.40
C THR A 76 2.11 -9.48 10.83
N VAL A 77 1.54 -8.28 10.90
CA VAL A 77 2.25 -7.02 10.65
C VAL A 77 2.33 -6.25 11.95
N GLU A 78 3.52 -5.79 12.31
CA GLU A 78 3.77 -4.90 13.44
C GLU A 78 4.44 -3.65 12.93
N SER A 79 3.84 -2.49 13.18
CA SER A 79 4.46 -1.20 12.89
C SER A 79 4.62 -0.42 14.20
N LYS A 80 5.87 -0.23 14.63
CA LYS A 80 6.18 0.58 15.82
C LYS A 80 5.85 2.05 15.60
N ARG A 81 5.98 2.53 14.37
CA ARG A 81 5.72 3.93 14.00
C ARG A 81 4.31 4.39 14.34
N ILE A 82 3.32 3.55 14.04
CA ILE A 82 1.91 3.81 14.34
C ILE A 82 1.39 3.02 15.54
N ASN A 83 2.29 2.35 16.27
CA ASN A 83 2.00 1.51 17.43
C ASN A 83 0.84 0.51 17.17
N TYR A 84 0.89 -0.16 16.02
CA TYR A 84 -0.19 -1.01 15.51
C TYR A 84 0.32 -2.43 15.22
N ARG A 85 -0.48 -3.43 15.62
CA ARG A 85 -0.28 -4.83 15.27
C ARG A 85 -1.57 -5.37 14.67
N ILE A 86 -1.48 -5.91 13.47
CA ILE A 86 -2.59 -6.60 12.80
C ILE A 86 -2.18 -8.02 12.46
N SER A 87 -3.05 -8.97 12.75
CA SER A 87 -2.79 -10.38 12.49
C SER A 87 -4.03 -11.12 12.03
N GLY A 88 -3.84 -12.20 11.27
CA GLY A 88 -4.93 -13.06 10.84
C GLY A 88 -4.40 -14.41 10.38
N TYR A 89 -5.09 -15.48 10.79
CA TYR A 89 -4.62 -16.85 10.61
C TYR A 89 -5.79 -17.76 10.26
N LEU A 90 -5.69 -18.52 9.18
CA LEU A 90 -6.68 -19.52 8.78
C LEU A 90 -6.41 -20.90 9.38
N ARG A 91 -5.13 -21.21 9.62
CA ARG A 91 -4.65 -22.53 10.04
C ARG A 91 -3.47 -22.37 10.99
N GLN A 92 -3.14 -23.43 11.72
CA GLN A 92 -1.91 -23.44 12.51
C GLN A 92 -0.69 -23.34 11.58
N PRO A 93 0.33 -22.53 11.93
CA PRO A 93 1.51 -22.32 11.10
C PRO A 93 2.29 -23.62 10.90
N SER A 94 2.62 -23.97 9.65
CA SER A 94 3.59 -25.03 9.35
C SER A 94 5.01 -24.49 9.20
N SER A 95 5.14 -23.27 8.66
CA SER A 95 6.40 -22.56 8.48
C SER A 95 6.12 -21.06 8.38
N SER A 96 6.94 -20.24 9.04
CA SER A 96 6.83 -18.79 8.98
C SER A 96 8.12 -18.16 8.47
N ILE A 97 7.98 -17.11 7.66
CA ILE A 97 9.12 -16.27 7.27
C ILE A 97 8.87 -14.88 7.82
N LYS A 98 9.88 -14.37 8.52
CA LYS A 98 9.86 -13.07 9.17
C LYS A 98 10.89 -12.15 8.53
N VAL A 99 10.44 -10.99 8.09
CA VAL A 99 11.28 -9.92 7.53
C VAL A 99 11.12 -8.64 8.31
N TYR A 100 12.17 -7.82 8.30
CA TYR A 100 12.25 -6.56 9.01
C TYR A 100 12.60 -5.45 8.04
N LYS A 101 11.88 -4.34 8.13
CA LYS A 101 12.21 -3.11 7.42
C LYS A 101 11.91 -1.93 8.33
N GLY A 102 12.94 -1.16 8.68
CA GLY A 102 12.79 0.02 9.53
C GLY A 102 12.13 -0.31 10.86
N GLU A 103 10.95 0.27 11.09
CA GLU A 103 10.14 0.10 12.30
C GLU A 103 9.02 -0.93 12.13
N THR A 104 9.02 -1.63 11.00
CA THR A 104 7.99 -2.57 10.58
C THR A 104 8.52 -3.98 10.51
N THR A 105 7.73 -4.91 11.04
CA THR A 105 7.99 -6.35 10.97
C THR A 105 6.82 -7.00 10.26
N LEU A 106 7.13 -7.85 9.28
CA LEU A 106 6.17 -8.67 8.56
C LEU A 106 6.53 -10.13 8.77
N GLU A 107 5.59 -10.89 9.31
CA GLU A 107 5.66 -12.33 9.47
C GLU A 107 4.53 -12.96 8.66
N VAL A 108 4.86 -13.93 7.80
CA VAL A 108 3.89 -14.62 6.95
C VAL A 108 4.08 -16.11 7.09
N ASP A 109 2.96 -16.79 7.36
CA ASP A 109 2.89 -18.24 7.41
C ASP A 109 2.46 -18.78 6.06
N PHE A 110 3.14 -19.82 5.59
CA PHE A 110 2.84 -20.43 4.30
C PHE A 110 2.10 -21.75 4.47
N ALA A 111 1.06 -21.93 3.64
CA ALA A 111 0.27 -23.16 3.55
C ALA A 111 0.89 -24.19 2.60
N ARG A 112 1.89 -23.79 1.81
CA ARG A 112 2.57 -24.58 0.79
C ARG A 112 4.07 -24.32 0.83
N ASP A 113 4.84 -25.26 0.30
CA ASP A 113 6.27 -25.07 0.13
C ASP A 113 6.55 -24.06 -0.96
N ILE A 114 7.05 -22.89 -0.55
CA ILE A 114 7.53 -21.83 -1.43
C ILE A 114 9.03 -21.66 -1.18
N SER A 115 9.80 -21.48 -2.25
CA SER A 115 11.23 -21.23 -2.14
C SER A 115 11.49 -20.06 -1.19
N TYR A 116 12.33 -20.28 -0.18
CA TYR A 116 12.68 -19.26 0.81
C TYR A 116 13.18 -17.97 0.15
N GLN A 117 14.04 -18.09 -0.87
CA GLN A 117 14.59 -16.93 -1.57
C GLN A 117 13.50 -16.12 -2.26
N GLN A 118 12.55 -16.80 -2.93
CA GLN A 118 11.45 -16.16 -3.63
C GLN A 118 10.48 -15.50 -2.64
N ALA A 119 10.04 -16.22 -1.62
CA ALA A 119 9.15 -15.69 -0.59
C ALA A 119 9.80 -14.48 0.10
N ARG A 120 11.07 -14.59 0.49
CA ARG A 120 11.81 -13.49 1.13
C ARG A 120 11.88 -12.25 0.25
N SER A 121 12.21 -12.39 -1.04
CA SER A 121 12.25 -11.23 -1.96
C SER A 121 10.90 -10.51 -2.05
N TRP A 122 9.80 -11.26 -2.10
CA TRP A 122 8.46 -10.69 -2.10
C TRP A 122 8.10 -10.00 -0.78
N LEU A 123 8.39 -10.65 0.34
CA LEU A 123 8.13 -10.12 1.68
C LEU A 123 8.94 -8.85 1.97
N GLU A 124 10.19 -8.77 1.52
CA GLU A 124 11.01 -7.57 1.68
C GLU A 124 10.40 -6.36 0.94
N LEU A 125 9.85 -6.56 -0.26
CA LEU A 125 9.17 -5.52 -1.02
C LEU A 125 7.87 -5.07 -0.36
N LEU A 126 7.08 -6.02 0.16
CA LEU A 126 5.86 -5.68 0.89
C LEU A 126 6.18 -4.97 2.23
N ALA A 127 7.20 -5.43 2.96
CA ALA A 127 7.64 -4.79 4.19
C ALA A 127 8.12 -3.35 3.97
N GLU A 128 8.75 -3.06 2.83
CA GLU A 128 9.10 -1.69 2.40
C GLU A 128 7.88 -0.81 2.18
N ALA A 129 6.84 -1.33 1.52
CA ALA A 129 5.57 -0.61 1.35
C ALA A 129 4.80 -0.41 2.67
N LEU A 130 4.89 -1.38 3.60
CA LEU A 130 4.26 -1.29 4.92
C LEU A 130 5.00 -0.32 5.85
N ASP A 131 6.33 -0.25 5.79
CA ASP A 131 7.13 0.69 6.61
C ASP A 131 6.91 2.15 6.24
N THR A 132 6.39 2.42 5.05
CA THR A 132 5.99 3.75 4.60
C THR A 132 4.49 4.02 4.74
N SER A 133 3.71 3.03 5.23
CA SER A 133 2.27 3.17 5.42
C SER A 133 1.91 3.74 6.79
N PHE A 134 0.88 4.59 6.79
CA PHE A 134 0.24 5.15 7.98
C PHE A 134 -1.24 4.76 8.07
N SER A 135 -1.67 3.71 7.36
CA SER A 135 -3.06 3.28 7.37
C SER A 135 -3.39 2.51 8.65
N PHE A 136 -4.54 2.78 9.24
CA PHE A 136 -5.12 1.95 10.30
C PHE A 136 -6.23 1.02 9.80
N ASN A 137 -6.51 1.04 8.48
CA ASN A 137 -7.59 0.26 7.91
C ASN A 137 -7.13 -1.17 7.65
N GLN A 138 -7.77 -2.14 8.30
CA GLN A 138 -7.49 -3.56 8.15
C GLN A 138 -7.55 -4.02 6.68
N ALA A 139 -8.46 -3.44 5.89
CA ALA A 139 -8.65 -3.81 4.49
C ALA A 139 -7.40 -3.56 3.64
N ASP A 140 -6.62 -2.51 3.93
CA ASP A 140 -5.40 -2.18 3.20
C ASP A 140 -4.34 -3.28 3.36
N TYR A 141 -4.14 -3.75 4.61
CA TYR A 141 -3.23 -4.86 4.93
C TYR A 141 -3.71 -6.19 4.35
N VAL A 142 -5.01 -6.49 4.51
CA VAL A 142 -5.59 -7.74 4.01
C VAL A 142 -5.51 -7.81 2.49
N ASN A 143 -5.85 -6.72 1.79
CA ASN A 143 -5.74 -6.68 0.34
C ASN A 143 -4.29 -6.80 -0.14
N ALA A 144 -3.32 -6.22 0.59
CA ALA A 144 -1.90 -6.42 0.29
C ALA A 144 -1.46 -7.88 0.43
N ILE A 145 -1.89 -8.57 1.48
CA ILE A 145 -1.61 -10.01 1.68
C ILE A 145 -2.31 -10.87 0.63
N ARG A 146 -3.58 -10.59 0.32
CA ARG A 146 -4.33 -11.29 -0.73
C ARG A 146 -3.69 -11.10 -2.11
N LEU A 147 -3.14 -9.92 -2.38
CA LEU A 147 -2.40 -9.67 -3.61
C LEU A 147 -1.08 -10.45 -3.64
N LEU A 148 -0.33 -10.42 -2.54
CA LEU A 148 0.90 -11.20 -2.39
C LEU A 148 0.65 -12.70 -2.60
N ASP A 149 -0.41 -13.25 -2.04
CA ASP A 149 -0.78 -14.68 -2.18
C ASP A 149 -0.89 -15.13 -3.64
N VAL A 150 -1.42 -14.26 -4.50
CA VAL A 150 -1.56 -14.52 -5.94
C VAL A 150 -0.24 -14.38 -6.68
N LEU A 151 0.63 -13.46 -6.26
CA LEU A 151 1.86 -13.11 -6.98
C LEU A 151 3.10 -13.87 -6.52
N ILE A 152 3.07 -14.51 -5.34
CA ILE A 152 4.26 -15.07 -4.70
C ILE A 152 4.95 -16.19 -5.49
N GLU A 153 4.19 -16.89 -6.34
CA GLU A 153 4.70 -17.94 -7.23
C GLU A 153 5.47 -17.38 -8.44
N GLU A 154 5.32 -16.09 -8.74
CA GLU A 154 6.01 -15.40 -9.82
C GLU A 154 7.30 -14.73 -9.33
N LYS A 155 8.14 -14.29 -10.27
CA LYS A 155 9.30 -13.44 -9.93
C LYS A 155 8.84 -12.00 -9.65
N PRO A 156 9.39 -11.34 -8.63
CA PRO A 156 9.13 -9.92 -8.42
C PRO A 156 9.49 -9.09 -9.65
N PHE A 157 8.61 -8.17 -10.03
CA PHE A 157 8.80 -7.26 -11.16
C PHE A 157 9.03 -5.82 -10.69
N GLU A 158 9.72 -5.01 -11.50
CA GLU A 158 10.28 -3.72 -11.07
C GLU A 158 9.25 -2.76 -10.45
N TYR A 159 8.05 -2.66 -11.02
CA TYR A 159 7.04 -1.68 -10.57
C TYR A 159 6.18 -2.17 -9.39
N ILE A 160 6.39 -3.38 -8.87
CA ILE A 160 5.52 -3.95 -7.83
C ILE A 160 5.57 -3.18 -6.52
N LYS A 161 6.68 -2.48 -6.25
CA LYS A 161 6.78 -1.54 -5.12
C LYS A 161 5.70 -0.48 -5.15
N GLN A 162 5.37 0.05 -6.33
CA GLN A 162 4.34 1.09 -6.51
C GLN A 162 2.95 0.53 -6.24
N VAL A 163 2.72 -0.71 -6.65
CA VAL A 163 1.46 -1.42 -6.43
C VAL A 163 1.26 -1.71 -4.94
N PHE A 164 2.27 -2.26 -4.27
CA PHE A 164 2.21 -2.50 -2.83
C PHE A 164 2.09 -1.20 -2.04
N TRP A 165 2.79 -0.14 -2.44
CA TRP A 165 2.64 1.15 -1.79
C TRP A 165 1.22 1.69 -1.90
N LEU A 166 0.59 1.60 -3.09
CA LEU A 166 -0.76 2.09 -3.30
C LEU A 166 -1.79 1.32 -2.49
N ILE A 167 -1.68 -0.01 -2.44
CA ILE A 167 -2.65 -0.87 -1.73
C ILE A 167 -2.54 -0.74 -0.21
N THR A 168 -1.32 -0.61 0.34
CA THR A 168 -1.11 -0.47 1.79
C THR A 168 -1.46 0.93 2.31
N ASN A 169 -1.65 1.91 1.41
CA ASN A 169 -2.04 3.28 1.74
C ASN A 169 -3.40 3.65 1.16
N ALA A 170 -4.18 2.69 0.65
CA ALA A 170 -5.39 2.95 -0.12
C ALA A 170 -6.42 3.79 0.67
N SER A 171 -6.50 3.64 1.98
CA SER A 171 -7.41 4.41 2.85
C SER A 171 -6.93 5.82 3.19
N ASN A 172 -5.67 6.11 2.91
CA ASN A 172 -5.05 7.42 3.10
C ASN A 172 -4.76 8.11 1.78
N ILE A 173 -5.21 7.59 0.63
CA ILE A 173 -4.99 8.22 -0.68
C ILE A 173 -6.32 8.56 -1.30
N THR A 174 -6.46 9.80 -1.71
CA THR A 174 -7.62 10.32 -2.43
C THR A 174 -7.25 10.60 -3.89
N VAL A 175 -8.17 10.23 -4.78
CA VAL A 175 -8.05 10.50 -6.21
C VAL A 175 -8.56 11.90 -6.51
N LYS A 176 -7.74 12.72 -7.17
CA LYS A 176 -8.14 13.99 -7.77
C LYS A 176 -8.10 13.87 -9.28
N VAL A 177 -9.20 14.20 -9.95
CA VAL A 177 -9.31 14.09 -11.41
C VAL A 177 -9.00 15.42 -12.06
N HIS A 178 -8.17 15.39 -13.12
CA HIS A 178 -7.96 16.54 -14.00
C HIS A 178 -9.01 16.51 -15.11
N GLU A 179 -10.06 17.33 -14.96
CA GLU A 179 -11.26 17.28 -15.80
C GLU A 179 -10.97 17.41 -17.31
N ARG A 180 -10.01 18.27 -17.68
CA ARG A 180 -9.66 18.50 -19.09
C ARG A 180 -9.02 17.26 -19.71
N GLU A 181 -8.05 16.67 -19.02
CA GLU A 181 -7.32 15.47 -19.41
C GLU A 181 -8.26 14.25 -19.43
N ALA A 182 -9.13 14.12 -18.42
CA ALA A 182 -10.15 13.09 -18.37
C ALA A 182 -11.15 13.19 -19.53
N MET A 183 -11.60 14.39 -19.87
CA MET A 183 -12.47 14.62 -21.03
C MET A 183 -11.79 14.19 -22.34
N LEU A 184 -10.51 14.54 -22.54
CA LEU A 184 -9.75 14.11 -23.71
C LEU A 184 -9.57 12.58 -23.74
N ALA A 185 -9.24 11.96 -22.61
CA ALA A 185 -9.11 10.51 -22.50
C ALA A 185 -10.43 9.79 -22.85
N ARG A 186 -11.57 10.30 -22.37
CA ARG A 186 -12.90 9.78 -22.75
C ARG A 186 -13.21 9.95 -24.23
N LYS A 187 -12.88 11.11 -24.81
CA LYS A 187 -13.16 11.41 -26.23
C LYS A 187 -12.37 10.50 -27.16
N TYR A 188 -11.07 10.31 -26.90
CA TYR A 188 -10.19 9.56 -27.78
C TYR A 188 -10.09 8.07 -27.45
N ARG A 189 -10.54 7.65 -26.25
CA ARG A 189 -10.53 6.27 -25.76
C ARG A 189 -9.25 5.50 -26.13
N PRO A 190 -8.06 5.97 -25.73
CA PRO A 190 -6.81 5.32 -26.12
C PRO A 190 -6.82 3.84 -25.69
N MET A 191 -6.61 2.94 -26.65
CA MET A 191 -6.69 1.48 -26.43
C MET A 191 -5.81 1.01 -25.26
N ILE A 192 -4.65 1.64 -25.08
CA ILE A 192 -3.72 1.34 -23.99
C ILE A 192 -4.31 1.57 -22.59
N LEU A 193 -5.36 2.38 -22.46
CA LEU A 193 -6.09 2.60 -21.22
C LEU A 193 -7.36 1.77 -21.14
N PHE A 194 -8.17 1.74 -22.21
CA PHE A 194 -9.52 1.19 -22.14
C PHE A 194 -9.62 -0.29 -22.50
N ASP A 195 -8.69 -0.81 -23.30
CA ASP A 195 -8.70 -2.21 -23.75
C ASP A 195 -7.72 -3.05 -22.92
N LYS A 196 -6.58 -2.47 -22.53
CA LYS A 196 -5.61 -3.13 -21.64
C LYS A 196 -6.06 -3.19 -20.17
N HIS A 197 -6.88 -2.24 -19.73
CA HIS A 197 -7.41 -2.22 -18.38
C HIS A 197 -8.94 -2.30 -18.40
N ASN A 198 -9.55 -2.49 -17.24
CA ASN A 198 -11.01 -2.50 -17.13
C ASN A 198 -11.58 -1.10 -17.47
N GLY A 199 -12.06 -0.92 -18.70
CA GLY A 199 -12.60 0.35 -19.19
C GLY A 199 -13.80 0.88 -18.37
N GLY A 200 -14.58 -0.01 -17.76
CA GLY A 200 -15.65 0.37 -16.83
C GLY A 200 -15.09 1.03 -15.57
N PHE A 201 -14.04 0.45 -14.99
CA PHE A 201 -13.34 1.02 -13.86
C PHE A 201 -12.67 2.36 -14.21
N ILE A 202 -12.00 2.46 -15.36
CA ILE A 202 -11.39 3.71 -15.85
C ILE A 202 -12.42 4.84 -15.92
N ASN A 203 -13.60 4.59 -16.51
CA ASN A 203 -14.67 5.58 -16.57
C ASN A 203 -15.13 6.01 -15.18
N ARG A 204 -15.38 5.04 -14.29
CA ARG A 204 -15.79 5.29 -12.90
C ARG A 204 -14.78 6.19 -12.18
N VAL A 205 -13.47 5.90 -12.28
CA VAL A 205 -12.41 6.71 -11.66
C VAL A 205 -12.45 8.16 -12.14
N MET A 206 -12.65 8.38 -13.43
CA MET A 206 -12.71 9.74 -13.99
C MET A 206 -14.00 10.49 -13.61
N GLU A 207 -15.04 9.81 -13.11
CA GLU A 207 -16.32 10.43 -12.70
C GLU A 207 -16.34 10.80 -11.21
N VAL A 208 -15.50 10.15 -10.41
CA VAL A 208 -15.51 10.28 -8.95
C VAL A 208 -14.33 11.11 -8.48
N SER A 209 -14.55 12.41 -8.31
CA SER A 209 -13.56 13.29 -7.68
C SER A 209 -13.60 13.16 -6.16
N ASN A 210 -12.44 13.28 -5.50
CA ASN A 210 -12.26 13.21 -4.05
C ASN A 210 -12.71 11.87 -3.42
N THR A 211 -12.54 10.77 -4.14
CA THR A 211 -12.84 9.42 -3.63
C THR A 211 -11.56 8.74 -3.16
N LYS A 212 -11.63 8.02 -2.04
CA LYS A 212 -10.48 7.27 -1.51
C LYS A 212 -10.19 6.05 -2.37
N VAL A 213 -8.90 5.72 -2.54
CA VAL A 213 -8.48 4.55 -3.30
C VAL A 213 -9.07 3.26 -2.70
N SER A 214 -9.15 3.15 -1.38
CA SER A 214 -9.78 2.00 -0.70
C SER A 214 -11.25 1.79 -1.10
N GLN A 215 -12.00 2.87 -1.34
CA GLN A 215 -13.39 2.81 -1.80
C GLN A 215 -13.51 2.37 -3.27
N LEU A 216 -12.49 2.67 -4.08
CA LEU A 216 -12.41 2.24 -5.47
C LEU A 216 -12.01 0.77 -5.59
N LEU A 217 -11.08 0.31 -4.75
CA LEU A 217 -10.58 -1.07 -4.74
C LEU A 217 -11.59 -2.05 -4.10
N GLY A 218 -12.24 -1.65 -3.00
CA GLY A 218 -13.15 -2.50 -2.24
C GLY A 218 -12.48 -3.76 -1.68
N LEU A 219 -13.28 -4.80 -1.45
CA LEU A 219 -12.84 -6.15 -1.06
C LEU A 219 -13.06 -7.14 -2.22
N GLU A 220 -12.73 -6.69 -3.44
CA GLU A 220 -12.88 -7.48 -4.64
C GLU A 220 -11.93 -8.69 -4.67
N ASN A 221 -12.04 -9.50 -5.71
CA ASN A 221 -11.07 -10.56 -6.00
C ASN A 221 -9.65 -9.95 -6.21
N PRO A 222 -8.55 -10.60 -5.73
CA PRO A 222 -7.22 -9.98 -5.74
C PRO A 222 -6.67 -9.69 -7.14
N GLN A 223 -7.02 -10.51 -8.14
CA GLN A 223 -6.66 -10.24 -9.54
C GLN A 223 -7.35 -8.98 -10.07
N ILE A 224 -8.61 -8.74 -9.66
CA ILE A 224 -9.34 -7.51 -10.01
C ILE A 224 -8.70 -6.30 -9.33
N ILE A 225 -8.37 -6.43 -8.04
CA ILE A 225 -7.67 -5.38 -7.28
C ILE A 225 -6.35 -5.00 -7.94
N TYR A 226 -5.55 -5.99 -8.36
CA TYR A 226 -4.32 -5.75 -9.09
C TYR A 226 -4.56 -4.95 -10.38
N SER A 227 -5.53 -5.38 -11.20
CA SER A 227 -5.90 -4.68 -12.43
C SER A 227 -6.35 -3.24 -12.19
N TYR A 228 -7.10 -2.99 -11.11
CA TYR A 228 -7.55 -1.65 -10.73
C TYR A 228 -6.38 -0.76 -10.27
N ILE A 229 -5.44 -1.30 -9.52
CA ILE A 229 -4.23 -0.57 -9.13
C ILE A 229 -3.40 -0.21 -10.37
N GLU A 230 -3.20 -1.15 -11.29
CA GLU A 230 -2.50 -0.87 -12.54
C GLU A 230 -3.20 0.23 -13.36
N ALA A 231 -4.53 0.20 -13.41
CA ALA A 231 -5.34 1.22 -14.05
C ALA A 231 -5.14 2.61 -13.40
N LEU A 232 -5.16 2.70 -12.06
CA LEU A 232 -4.91 3.95 -11.33
C LEU A 232 -3.50 4.49 -11.60
N LEU A 233 -2.47 3.65 -11.52
CA LEU A 233 -1.09 4.05 -11.82
C LEU A 233 -0.94 4.49 -13.29
N SER A 234 -1.64 3.83 -14.21
CA SER A 234 -1.65 4.17 -15.64
C SER A 234 -2.31 5.53 -15.92
N LEU A 235 -3.40 5.86 -15.22
CA LEU A 235 -4.04 7.17 -15.25
C LEU A 235 -3.16 8.27 -14.64
N GLN A 236 -2.52 7.98 -13.50
CA GLN A 236 -1.62 8.91 -12.83
C GLN A 236 -0.40 9.25 -13.70
N ARG A 237 0.24 8.25 -14.32
CA ARG A 237 1.38 8.46 -15.24
C ARG A 237 1.03 9.35 -16.43
N ARG A 238 -0.25 9.40 -16.82
CA ARG A 238 -0.76 10.23 -17.92
C ARG A 238 -1.32 11.57 -17.45
N LYS A 239 -1.18 11.90 -16.16
CA LYS A 239 -1.68 13.13 -15.55
C LYS A 239 -3.19 13.31 -15.71
N ILE A 240 -3.93 12.21 -15.82
CA ILE A 240 -5.41 12.25 -15.83
C ILE A 240 -5.93 12.35 -14.40
N ILE A 241 -5.21 11.77 -13.46
CA ILE A 241 -5.49 11.86 -12.03
C ILE A 241 -4.22 12.18 -11.26
N ASP A 242 -4.39 12.78 -10.08
CA ASP A 242 -3.39 12.81 -9.02
C ASP A 242 -3.81 11.87 -7.89
N LEU A 243 -2.84 11.14 -7.35
CA LEU A 243 -3.00 10.36 -6.12
C LEU A 243 -2.44 11.19 -4.98
N VAL A 244 -3.33 11.72 -4.16
CA VAL A 244 -2.99 12.64 -3.07
C VAL A 244 -3.12 11.89 -1.76
N VAL A 245 -2.00 11.71 -1.05
CA VAL A 245 -2.05 11.22 0.33
C VAL A 245 -2.87 12.23 1.14
N GLU A 246 -3.71 11.79 2.07
CA GLU A 246 -4.50 12.56 3.08
C GLU A 246 -3.97 12.39 4.50
#